data_AF-A0A7Y0SJ30-F1
#
_entry.id   AF-A0A7Y0SJ30-F1
#
_cell.length_a   1.000
_cell.length_b   1.000
_cell.length_c   1.000
_cell.angle_alpha   90.00
_cell.angle_beta   90.00
_cell.angle_gamma   90.00
#
_symmetry.space_group_name_H-M   'P 1'
#
loop_
_entity.id
_entity.type
_entity.pdbx_description
1 polymer ?
#
loop_
_entity_poly.entity_id
_entity_poly.type
_entity_poly.pdbx_seq_one_letter_code
_entity_poly.pdbx_strand_id
1 'polypeptide(L)' 'ATAGTPAMVVERINYNQHGELIDCDIEYWRHDAISIESLAELNR' A
#
# COMPACT_ATOMS: atom_id res chain seq x y z
N ALA A 1 13.99 -8.01 -7.18
CA ALA A 1 13.90 -8.53 -5.82
C ALA A 1 14.63 -9.86 -5.78
N THR A 2 15.30 -10.20 -4.67
CA THR A 2 15.97 -11.50 -4.52
C THR A 2 14.99 -12.45 -3.83
N ALA A 3 14.77 -13.64 -4.40
CA ALA A 3 13.86 -14.62 -3.79
C ALA A 3 14.33 -14.98 -2.37
N GLY A 4 13.39 -15.06 -1.42
CA GLY A 4 13.68 -15.37 -0.02
C GLY A 4 14.10 -14.18 0.85
N THR A 5 14.29 -12.99 0.29
CA THR A 5 14.52 -11.77 1.09
C THR A 5 13.20 -11.11 1.49
N PRO A 6 13.16 -10.36 2.62
CA PRO A 6 11.96 -9.63 3.04
C PRO A 6 11.43 -8.70 1.93
N ALA A 7 10.12 -8.68 1.78
CA ALA A 7 9.39 -7.75 0.93
C ALA A 7 8.34 -7.03 1.76
N MET A 8 8.01 -5.81 1.35
CA MET A 8 6.84 -5.10 1.85
C MET A 8 5.65 -5.48 0.98
N VAL A 9 4.55 -5.89 1.61
CA VAL A 9 3.30 -6.21 0.91
C VAL A 9 2.38 -5.00 1.06
N VAL A 10 1.90 -4.48 -0.07
CA VAL A 10 0.93 -3.39 -0.12
C VAL A 10 -0.35 -3.91 -0.76
N GLU A 11 -1.43 -3.91 0.01
CA GLU A 11 -2.78 -4.20 -0.48
C GLU A 11 -3.51 -2.87 -0.68
N ARG A 12 -4.04 -2.64 -1.89
CA ARG A 12 -4.76 -1.42 -2.24
C ARG A 12 -6.15 -1.76 -2.76
N ILE A 13 -7.15 -0.98 -2.33
CA ILE A 13 -8.50 -1.00 -2.86
C ILE A 13 -8.83 0.42 -3.29
N ASN A 14 -9.12 0.61 -4.57
CA ASN A 14 -9.46 1.92 -5.11
C ASN A 14 -10.96 2.03 -5.33
N TYR A 15 -11.55 3.11 -4.85
CA TYR A 15 -12.96 3.46 -5.08
C TYR A 15 -13.05 4.75 -5.89
N ASN A 16 -14.08 4.87 -6.72
CA ASN A 16 -14.39 6.12 -7.40
C ASN A 16 -15.08 7.13 -6.46
N GLN A 17 -15.35 8.33 -6.95
CA GLN A 17 -16.00 9.39 -6.16
C GLN A 17 -17.43 9.05 -5.70
N HIS A 18 -18.05 8.01 -6.26
CA HIS A 18 -19.38 7.53 -5.87
C HIS A 18 -19.30 6.35 -4.87
N GLY A 19 -18.09 5.96 -4.45
CA GLY A 19 -17.86 4.83 -3.55
C GLY A 19 -17.94 3.47 -4.24
N GLU A 20 -17.92 3.44 -5.58
CA GLU A 20 -17.94 2.20 -6.35
C GLU A 20 -16.51 1.67 -6.51
N LEU A 21 -16.34 0.36 -6.39
CA LEU A 21 -15.05 -0.29 -6.53
C LEU A 21 -14.50 -0.09 -7.95
N ILE A 22 -13.29 0.44 -8.06
CA ILE A 22 -12.54 0.52 -9.31
C ILE A 22 -11.71 -0.75 -9.47
N ASP A 23 -10.82 -1.02 -8.51
CA ASP A 23 -9.93 -2.17 -8.52
C ASP A 23 -9.40 -2.53 -7.12
N CYS A 24 -8.75 -3.70 -7.06
CA CYS A 24 -7.94 -4.14 -5.93
C CYS A 24 -6.60 -4.66 -6.47
N ASP A 25 -5.51 -4.43 -5.74
CA ASP A 25 -4.19 -4.92 -6.11
C ASP A 25 -3.36 -5.35 -4.88
N ILE A 26 -2.42 -6.26 -5.12
CA ILE A 26 -1.42 -6.70 -4.14
C ILE A 26 -0.04 -6.56 -4.77
N GLU A 27 0.75 -5.62 -4.26
CA GLU A 27 2.08 -5.33 -4.75
C GLU A 27 3.16 -5.78 -3.74
N TYR A 28 4.24 -6.37 -4.26
CA TYR A 28 5.39 -6.80 -3.47
C TYR A 28 6.58 -5.89 -3.76
N TRP A 29 6.89 -5.00 -2.83
CA TRP A 29 7.98 -4.04 -2.96
C TRP A 29 9.23 -4.53 -2.24
N ARG A 30 10.39 -4.15 -2.78
CA ARG A 30 11.65 -4.30 -2.07
C ARG A 30 11.64 -3.40 -0.84
N HIS A 31 11.89 -3.97 0.34
CA HIS A 31 11.86 -3.25 1.62
C HIS A 31 12.92 -2.12 1.71
N ASP A 32 13.97 -2.18 0.90
CA ASP A 32 15.09 -1.24 0.91
C ASP A 32 15.00 -0.16 -0.19
N ALA A 33 13.99 -0.23 -1.05
CA ALA A 33 13.85 0.68 -2.19
C ALA A 33 12.86 1.83 -1.94
N ILE A 34 11.96 1.68 -0.98
CA ILE A 34 10.82 2.60 -0.74
C ILE A 34 10.60 2.79 0.77
N SER A 35 10.22 4.01 1.16
CA SER A 35 9.70 4.34 2.49
C SER A 35 8.24 4.79 2.36
N ILE A 36 7.35 4.32 3.25
CA ILE A 36 5.95 4.75 3.32
C ILE A 36 5.76 5.51 4.63
N GLU A 37 5.23 6.73 4.54
CA GLU A 37 5.00 7.62 5.68
C GLU A 37 3.57 8.18 5.63
N SER A 38 3.01 8.49 6.80
CA SER A 38 1.65 9.03 6.92
C SER A 38 1.60 10.08 8.02
N LEU A 39 0.84 11.15 7.78
CA LEU A 39 0.48 12.14 8.77
C LEU A 39 -0.97 11.90 9.18
N ALA A 40 -1.19 11.58 10.46
CA ALA A 40 -2.51 11.38 11.03
C ALA A 40 -2.77 12.44 12.10
N GLU A 41 -3.87 13.18 11.94
CA GLU A 41 -4.37 14.07 12.99
C GLU A 41 -5.28 13.27 13.93
N LEU A 42 -4.87 13.12 15.18
CA LEU A 42 -5.72 12.56 16.23
C LEU A 42 -6.55 13.67 16.87
N ASN A 43 -7.84 13.71 16.54
CA ASN A 43 -8.81 14.51 17.27
C ASN A 43 -9.18 13.79 18.58
N ARG A 44 -9.08 14.51 19.70
CA ARG A 44 -9.35 13.99 21.05
C ARG A 44 -10.83 14.03 21.41
#